data_AF-A0A1X7A9E2-F1
#
_entry.id   AF-A0A1X7A9E2-F1
#
_cell.length_a   1.000
_cell.length_b   1.000
_cell.length_c   1.000
_cell.angle_alpha   90.00
_cell.angle_beta   90.00
_cell.angle_gamma   90.00
#
_symmetry.space_group_name_H-M   'P 1'
#
loop_
_entity.id
_entity.type
_entity.pdbx_description
1 polymer ?
#
loop_
_entity_poly.entity_id
_entity_poly.type
_entity_poly.pdbx_seq_one_letter_code
_entity_poly.pdbx_strand_id
1 'polypeptide(L)'
;MSGEIAVYQGPAVRALFKQLVRDFGGVDAAAALLGCAKGTISREVNGGLPVSIAHFCGLEDALERFPITSMLADRRAARHVRQEVNDLVLRVVAENGDVSNAAVGLLCAGDAEGVMKELRESIAASQQLLARLEDEAAA
;
A
#
# COMPACT_ATOMS: atom_id res chain seq x y z
N MET A 1 1.68 -18.67 12.56
CA MET A 1 2.77 -17.72 12.91
C MET A 1 2.74 -16.60 11.90
N SER A 2 2.10 -15.49 12.24
CA SER A 2 2.09 -14.28 11.43
C SER A 2 3.49 -13.68 11.49
N GLY A 3 4.29 -13.90 10.45
CA GLY A 3 5.57 -13.23 10.30
C GLY A 3 5.30 -11.75 10.09
N GLU A 4 5.32 -10.96 11.16
CA GLU A 4 5.47 -9.53 11.09
C GLU A 4 6.77 -9.26 10.33
N ILE A 5 6.65 -8.95 9.05
CA ILE A 5 7.72 -8.29 8.31
C ILE A 5 7.86 -6.93 9.01
N ALA A 6 8.77 -6.86 9.98
CA ALA A 6 9.20 -5.60 10.54
C ALA A 6 9.78 -4.81 9.38
N VAL A 7 8.98 -3.91 8.82
CA VAL A 7 9.27 -3.10 7.63
C VAL A 7 10.61 -2.38 7.79
N TYR A 8 10.97 -2.06 9.04
CA TYR A 8 12.19 -1.41 9.51
C TYR A 8 13.44 -2.31 9.55
N GLN A 9 13.30 -3.62 9.28
CA GLN A 9 14.41 -4.58 9.21
C GLN A 9 14.79 -4.95 7.77
N GLY A 10 14.02 -4.48 6.77
CA GLY A 10 14.24 -4.79 5.37
C GLY A 10 15.56 -4.22 4.81
N PRO A 11 16.21 -4.89 3.84
CA PRO A 11 17.40 -4.39 3.16
C PRO A 11 17.22 -2.99 2.53
N ALA A 12 16.00 -2.68 2.06
CA ALA A 12 15.69 -1.39 1.41
C ALA A 12 15.78 -0.20 2.36
N VAL A 13 15.09 -0.25 3.52
CA VAL A 13 15.16 0.81 4.55
C VAL A 13 16.59 1.04 4.98
N ARG A 14 17.37 -0.04 5.14
CA ARG A 14 18.78 0.06 5.54
C ARG A 14 19.64 0.72 4.47
N ALA A 15 19.43 0.39 3.20
CA ALA A 15 20.15 1.01 2.10
C ALA A 15 19.85 2.51 2.01
N LEU A 16 18.58 2.90 2.14
CA LEU A 16 18.16 4.31 2.17
C LEU A 16 18.71 5.03 3.40
N PHE A 17 18.67 4.41 4.57
CA PHE A 17 19.24 5.00 5.79
C PHE A 17 20.76 5.17 5.68
N LYS A 18 21.46 4.18 5.14
CA LYS A 18 22.91 4.26 4.85
C LYS A 18 23.23 5.40 3.90
N GLN A 19 22.41 5.60 2.87
CA GLN A 19 22.52 6.72 1.95
C GLN A 19 22.34 8.06 2.68
N LEU A 20 21.29 8.21 3.49
CA LEU A 20 21.05 9.42 4.29
C LEU A 20 22.23 9.73 5.23
N VAL A 21 22.73 8.72 5.95
CA VAL A 21 23.91 8.87 6.82
C VAL A 21 25.12 9.33 6.03
N ARG A 22 25.37 8.77 4.84
CA ARG A 22 26.48 9.18 3.99
C ARG A 22 26.31 10.61 3.48
N ASP A 23 25.13 10.93 2.96
CA ASP A 23 24.83 12.22 2.34
C ASP A 23 24.83 13.36 3.39
N PHE A 24 24.51 13.07 4.66
CA PHE A 24 24.63 14.02 5.78
C PHE A 24 26.09 14.29 6.21
N GLY A 25 27.04 13.42 5.85
CA GLY A 25 28.46 13.58 6.23
C GLY A 25 29.08 12.38 6.96
N GLY A 26 28.37 11.25 7.04
CA GLY A 26 28.86 10.00 7.62
C GLY A 26 28.39 9.74 9.05
N VAL A 27 28.85 8.62 9.62
CA VAL A 27 28.37 8.08 10.90
C VAL A 27 28.59 9.03 12.08
N ASP A 28 29.75 9.70 12.13
CA ASP A 28 30.07 10.62 13.22
C ASP A 28 29.18 11.87 13.20
N ALA A 29 28.98 12.46 12.02
CA ALA A 29 28.08 13.61 11.84
C ALA A 29 26.63 13.24 12.18
N ALA A 30 26.14 12.12 11.65
CA ALA A 30 24.79 11.64 11.92
C ALA A 30 24.57 11.34 13.42
N ALA A 31 25.53 10.71 14.09
CA ALA A 31 25.44 10.43 15.52
C ALA A 31 25.40 11.72 16.36
N ALA A 32 26.18 12.74 15.98
CA ALA A 32 26.17 14.05 16.63
C ALA A 32 24.83 14.78 16.44
N LEU A 33 24.27 14.79 15.23
CA LEU A 33 22.95 15.36 14.95
C LEU A 33 21.85 14.67 15.79
N LEU A 34 21.87 13.33 15.79
CA LEU A 34 20.82 12.52 16.40
C LEU A 34 20.99 12.33 17.92
N GLY A 35 22.05 12.90 18.52
CA GLY A 35 22.31 12.83 19.96
C GLY A 35 22.53 11.40 20.47
N CYS A 36 23.16 10.53 19.67
CA CYS A 36 23.36 9.13 20.03
C CYS A 36 24.82 8.67 19.86
N ALA A 37 25.14 7.45 20.33
CA ALA A 37 26.49 6.90 20.18
C ALA A 37 26.77 6.52 18.72
N LYS A 38 27.99 6.79 18.23
CA LYS A 38 28.49 6.35 16.91
C LYS A 38 28.23 4.87 16.64
N GLY A 39 28.44 4.03 17.66
CA GLY A 39 28.22 2.59 17.59
C GLY A 39 26.77 2.22 17.26
N THR A 40 25.79 3.04 17.67
CA THR A 40 24.37 2.84 17.36
C THR A 40 24.13 3.02 15.86
N ILE A 41 24.50 4.17 15.30
CA ILE A 41 24.33 4.45 13.86
C ILE A 41 25.10 3.43 13.00
N SER A 42 26.33 3.06 13.40
CA SER A 42 27.11 2.04 12.70
C SER A 42 26.40 0.68 12.67
N ARG A 43 25.81 0.26 13.80
CA ARG A 43 25.07 -1.02 13.86
C ARG A 43 23.78 -0.98 13.06
N GLU A 44 23.06 0.14 13.04
CA GLU A 44 21.84 0.30 12.23
C GLU A 44 22.15 0.22 10.72
N VAL A 45 23.19 0.93 10.28
CA VAL A 45 23.68 0.91 8.90
C VAL A 45 24.13 -0.48 8.46
N ASN A 46 24.79 -1.24 9.35
CA ASN A 46 25.36 -2.54 9.04
C ASN A 46 24.45 -3.74 9.35
N GLY A 47 23.24 -3.52 9.84
CA GLY A 47 22.30 -4.62 10.15
C GLY A 47 22.46 -5.26 11.52
N GLY A 48 23.34 -4.75 12.36
CA GLY A 48 23.44 -5.16 13.77
C GLY A 48 22.34 -4.60 14.67
N LEU A 49 21.56 -3.62 14.18
CA LEU A 49 20.35 -3.09 14.80
C LEU A 49 19.28 -2.74 13.74
N PRO A 50 17.98 -2.80 14.09
CA PRO A 50 16.92 -2.17 13.31
C PRO A 50 17.12 -0.65 13.25
N VAL A 51 16.74 -0.02 12.14
CA VAL A 51 16.81 1.45 12.01
C VAL A 51 15.69 2.07 12.85
N SER A 52 16.05 2.93 13.81
CA SER A 52 15.08 3.68 14.60
C SER A 52 14.30 4.69 13.77
N ILE A 53 13.00 4.83 14.07
CA ILE A 53 12.13 5.85 13.43
C ILE A 53 12.68 7.25 13.67
N ALA A 54 13.07 7.56 14.90
CA ALA A 54 13.61 8.86 15.26
C ALA A 54 14.90 9.19 14.48
N HIS A 55 15.72 8.18 14.15
CA HIS A 55 16.99 8.39 13.46
C HIS A 55 16.79 8.67 11.98
N PHE A 56 15.95 7.90 11.28
CA PHE A 56 15.73 8.19 9.86
C PHE A 56 14.93 9.47 9.68
N CYS A 57 13.89 9.73 10.48
CA CYS A 57 13.14 10.98 10.41
C CYS A 57 14.06 12.19 10.66
N GLY A 58 14.90 12.14 11.70
CA GLY A 58 15.82 13.24 11.99
C GLY A 58 16.81 13.54 10.86
N LEU A 59 17.29 12.51 10.14
CA LEU A 59 18.15 12.72 8.97
C LEU A 59 17.38 13.18 7.73
N GLU A 60 16.16 12.68 7.50
CA GLU A 60 15.30 13.13 6.41
C GLU A 60 14.94 14.61 6.58
N ASP A 61 14.61 15.04 7.80
CA ASP A 61 14.31 16.42 8.15
C ASP A 61 15.54 17.32 7.95
N ALA A 62 16.71 16.89 8.41
CA ALA A 62 17.95 17.67 8.30
C ALA A 62 18.44 17.81 6.84
N LEU A 63 18.13 16.83 5.99
CA LEU A 63 18.49 16.83 4.57
C LEU A 63 17.37 17.39 3.67
N GLU A 64 16.18 17.65 4.22
CA GLU A 64 14.95 17.97 3.49
C GLU A 64 14.64 16.97 2.36
N ARG A 65 14.96 15.69 2.58
CA ARG A 65 14.77 14.59 1.62
C ARG A 65 14.17 13.40 2.35
N PHE A 66 13.04 12.89 1.84
CA PHE A 66 12.18 11.96 2.56
C PHE A 66 12.07 10.55 1.92
N PRO A 67 13.16 9.89 1.49
CA PRO A 67 13.07 8.67 0.69
C PRO A 67 12.44 7.47 1.43
N ILE A 68 12.71 7.31 2.73
CA ILE A 68 12.11 6.24 3.54
C ILE A 68 10.64 6.56 3.79
N THR A 69 10.34 7.82 4.14
CA THR A 69 8.95 8.26 4.33
C THR A 69 8.12 8.14 3.06
N SER A 70 8.64 8.54 1.89
CA SER A 70 8.02 8.32 0.58
C SER A 70 7.77 6.84 0.32
N MET A 71 8.77 5.98 0.52
CA MET A 71 8.61 4.53 0.35
C MET A 71 7.51 3.95 1.25
N LEU A 72 7.41 4.42 2.50
CA LEU A 72 6.34 4.02 3.43
C LEU A 72 4.96 4.53 2.99
N ALA A 73 4.89 5.76 2.48
CA ALA A 73 3.67 6.34 1.92
C ALA A 73 3.21 5.58 0.67
N ASP A 74 4.12 5.28 -0.26
CA ASP A 74 3.85 4.51 -1.48
C ASP A 74 3.34 3.11 -1.14
N ARG A 75 3.98 2.44 -0.16
CA ARG A 75 3.53 1.13 0.34
C ARG A 75 2.11 1.20 0.89
N ARG A 76 1.77 2.28 1.60
CA ARG A 76 0.41 2.50 2.11
C ARG A 76 -0.56 2.75 0.96
N ALA A 77 -0.23 3.62 0.02
CA ALA A 77 -1.06 3.95 -1.14
C ALA A 77 -1.36 2.72 -2.00
N ALA A 78 -0.33 1.92 -2.32
CA ALA A 78 -0.49 0.68 -3.10
C ALA A 78 -1.43 -0.34 -2.44
N ARG A 79 -1.47 -0.39 -1.10
CA ARG A 79 -2.43 -1.25 -0.38
C ARG A 79 -3.86 -0.73 -0.46
N HIS A 80 -4.07 0.57 -0.37
CA HIS A 80 -5.41 1.17 -0.49
C HIS A 80 -5.98 1.00 -1.90
N VAL A 81 -5.17 1.24 -2.94
CA VAL A 81 -5.55 1.00 -4.34
C VAL A 81 -5.96 -0.46 -4.55
N ARG A 82 -5.15 -1.41 -4.06
CA ARG A 82 -5.47 -2.83 -4.20
C ARG A 82 -6.71 -3.25 -3.42
N GLN A 83 -6.97 -2.63 -2.27
CA GLN A 83 -8.18 -2.89 -1.48
C GLN A 83 -9.43 -2.38 -2.20
N GLU A 84 -9.38 -1.18 -2.76
CA GLU A 84 -10.48 -0.61 -3.55
C GLU A 84 -10.85 -1.49 -4.75
N VAL A 85 -9.84 -1.95 -5.51
CA VAL A 85 -10.07 -2.87 -6.64
C VAL A 85 -10.67 -4.20 -6.16
N ASN A 86 -10.18 -4.76 -5.06
CA ASN A 86 -10.74 -6.00 -4.49
C ASN A 86 -12.20 -5.83 -4.09
N ASP A 87 -12.57 -4.73 -3.45
CA ASP A 87 -13.93 -4.45 -3.01
C ASP A 87 -14.87 -4.30 -4.22
N LEU A 88 -14.44 -3.64 -5.29
CA LEU A 88 -15.18 -3.54 -6.55
C LEU A 88 -15.36 -4.89 -7.24
N VAL A 89 -14.31 -5.73 -7.29
CA VAL A 89 -14.39 -7.10 -7.83
C VAL A 89 -15.39 -7.94 -7.03
N LEU A 90 -15.32 -7.92 -5.70
CA LEU A 90 -16.23 -8.67 -4.84
C LEU A 90 -17.69 -8.22 -5.03
N ARG A 91 -17.92 -6.92 -5.20
CA ARG A 91 -19.25 -6.39 -5.55
C ARG A 91 -19.72 -6.97 -6.90
N VAL A 92 -18.93 -6.87 -7.96
CA VAL A 92 -19.30 -7.42 -9.28
C VAL A 92 -19.64 -8.92 -9.20
N VAL A 93 -18.88 -9.69 -8.43
CA VAL A 93 -19.15 -11.12 -8.23
C VAL A 93 -20.48 -11.33 -7.51
N ALA A 94 -20.78 -10.56 -6.47
CA ALA A 94 -22.06 -10.63 -5.75
C ALA A 94 -23.24 -10.30 -6.65
N GLU A 95 -23.22 -9.14 -7.32
CA GLU A 95 -24.31 -8.69 -8.21
C GLU A 95 -24.55 -9.67 -9.37
N ASN A 96 -23.48 -10.28 -9.92
CA ASN A 96 -23.63 -11.31 -10.95
C ASN A 96 -24.29 -12.60 -10.43
N GLY A 97 -24.07 -12.92 -9.15
CA GLY A 97 -24.79 -13.99 -8.47
C GLY A 97 -26.29 -13.71 -8.38
N ASP A 98 -26.65 -12.48 -8.06
CA ASP A 98 -28.06 -12.05 -7.97
C ASP A 98 -28.75 -12.00 -9.34
N VAL A 99 -28.05 -11.58 -10.40
CA VAL A 99 -28.52 -11.71 -11.79
C VAL A 99 -28.81 -13.16 -12.14
N SER A 100 -27.91 -14.09 -11.77
CA SER A 100 -28.08 -15.52 -12.06
C SER A 100 -29.33 -16.08 -11.38
N ASN A 101 -29.58 -15.67 -10.13
CA ASN A 101 -30.78 -16.05 -9.39
C ASN A 101 -32.05 -15.46 -10.02
N ALA A 102 -32.05 -14.17 -10.36
CA ALA A 102 -33.19 -13.50 -10.98
C ALA A 102 -33.53 -14.11 -12.35
N ALA A 103 -32.53 -14.49 -13.15
CA ALA A 103 -32.75 -15.11 -14.46
C ALA A 103 -33.54 -16.43 -14.36
N VAL A 104 -33.32 -17.21 -13.30
CA VAL A 104 -34.15 -18.39 -13.00
C VAL A 104 -35.59 -17.98 -12.68
N GLY A 105 -35.77 -16.90 -11.91
CA GLY A 105 -37.09 -16.30 -11.62
C GLY A 105 -37.86 -15.92 -12.89
N LEU A 106 -37.19 -15.33 -13.88
CA LEU A 106 -37.79 -15.04 -15.18
C LEU A 106 -38.22 -16.31 -15.92
N LEU A 107 -37.39 -17.36 -15.92
CA LEU A 107 -37.72 -18.63 -16.58
C LEU A 107 -38.90 -19.35 -15.92
N CYS A 108 -38.99 -19.31 -14.59
CA CYS A 108 -40.01 -20.04 -13.84
C CYS A 108 -41.32 -19.26 -13.69
N ALA A 109 -41.26 -17.94 -13.52
CA ALA A 109 -42.40 -17.11 -13.13
C ALA A 109 -42.64 -15.91 -14.05
N GLY A 110 -41.80 -15.68 -15.07
CA GLY A 110 -41.93 -14.54 -15.97
C GLY A 110 -41.55 -13.20 -15.34
N ASP A 111 -40.81 -13.19 -14.22
CA ASP A 111 -40.40 -11.98 -13.50
C ASP A 111 -39.32 -11.18 -14.23
N ALA A 112 -39.75 -10.45 -15.26
CA ALA A 112 -38.87 -9.60 -16.05
C ALA A 112 -38.40 -8.36 -15.26
N GLU A 113 -39.20 -7.85 -14.33
CA GLU A 113 -38.85 -6.66 -13.55
C GLU A 113 -37.72 -6.94 -12.57
N GLY A 114 -37.79 -8.07 -11.85
CA GLY A 114 -36.70 -8.53 -10.99
C GLY A 114 -35.39 -8.72 -11.76
N VAL A 115 -35.42 -9.38 -12.92
CA VAL A 115 -34.22 -9.54 -13.76
C VAL A 115 -33.66 -8.20 -14.23
N MET A 116 -34.51 -7.27 -14.67
CA MET A 116 -34.04 -5.95 -15.10
C MET A 116 -33.38 -5.15 -13.96
N LYS A 117 -33.87 -5.28 -12.72
CA LYS A 117 -33.24 -4.64 -11.56
C LYS A 117 -31.84 -5.18 -11.34
N GLU A 118 -31.70 -6.49 -11.17
CA GLU A 118 -30.40 -7.11 -10.86
C GLU A 118 -29.39 -6.90 -12.00
N LEU A 119 -29.84 -6.95 -13.27
CA LEU A 119 -28.97 -6.64 -14.42
C LEU A 119 -28.43 -5.20 -14.38
N ARG A 120 -29.25 -4.22 -13.97
CA ARG A 120 -28.80 -2.82 -13.87
C ARG A 120 -27.78 -2.64 -12.75
N GLU A 121 -27.96 -3.31 -11.62
CA GLU A 121 -27.03 -3.27 -10.49
C GLU A 121 -25.68 -3.91 -10.87
N SER A 122 -25.71 -5.07 -11.54
CA SER A 122 -24.51 -5.72 -12.10
C SER A 122 -23.79 -4.86 -13.15
N ILE A 123 -24.53 -4.22 -14.07
CA ILE A 123 -23.94 -3.31 -15.06
C ILE A 123 -23.26 -2.12 -14.36
N ALA A 124 -23.92 -1.50 -13.39
CA ALA A 124 -23.37 -0.37 -12.66
C ALA A 124 -22.09 -0.75 -11.90
N ALA A 125 -22.08 -1.90 -11.22
CA ALA A 125 -20.88 -2.42 -10.55
C ALA A 125 -19.74 -2.70 -11.54
N SER A 126 -20.06 -3.30 -12.68
CA SER A 126 -19.07 -3.62 -13.72
C SER A 126 -18.47 -2.37 -14.35
N GLN A 127 -19.27 -1.33 -14.58
CA GLN A 127 -18.81 -0.04 -15.09
C GLN A 127 -17.89 0.67 -14.09
N GLN A 128 -18.19 0.62 -12.79
CA GLN A 128 -17.31 1.18 -11.75
C GLN A 128 -15.95 0.47 -11.71
N LEU A 129 -15.95 -0.86 -11.79
CA LEU A 129 -14.70 -1.63 -11.85
C LEU A 129 -13.91 -1.31 -13.13
N LEU A 130 -14.58 -1.25 -14.29
CA LEU A 130 -13.92 -0.94 -15.56
C LEU A 130 -13.25 0.44 -15.52
N ALA A 131 -13.97 1.48 -15.10
CA ALA A 131 -13.42 2.83 -14.99
C ALA A 131 -12.18 2.86 -14.08
N ARG A 132 -12.21 2.14 -12.96
CA ARG A 132 -11.08 2.10 -12.02
C ARG A 132 -9.84 1.42 -12.62
N LEU A 133 -10.02 0.38 -13.42
CA LEU A 133 -8.93 -0.34 -14.10
C LEU A 133 -8.36 0.49 -15.26
N GLU A 134 -9.20 1.24 -15.97
CA GLU A 134 -8.77 2.18 -17.01
C GLU A 134 -7.91 3.32 -16.41
N ASP A 135 -8.32 3.85 -15.25
CA ASP A 135 -7.52 4.83 -14.50
C ASP A 135 -6.16 4.27 -14.06
N GLU A 136 -6.10 3.00 -13.63
CA GLU A 136 -4.85 2.35 -13.24
C GLU A 136 -3.93 2.08 -14.44
N ALA A 137 -4.49 1.77 -15.61
CA ALA A 137 -3.72 1.54 -16.83
C ALA A 137 -3.16 2.83 -17.45
N ALA A 138 -3.78 3.98 -17.16
CA ALA A 138 -3.36 5.29 -17.67
C ALA A 138 -2.32 6.01 -16.78
N ALA A 139 -2.12 5.53 -15.55
CA ALA A 139 -1.18 6.08 -14.56
C ALA A 139 0.22 5.46 -14.65
#